data_AF-A0A3D2A1B6-F1
#
_entry.id   AF-A0A3D2A1B6-F1
#
_cell.length_a   1.000
_cell.length_b   1.000
_cell.length_c   1.000
_cell.angle_alpha   90.00
_cell.angle_beta   90.00
_cell.angle_gamma   90.00
#
_symmetry.space_group_name_H-M   'P 1'
#
loop_
_entity.id
_entity.type
_entity.pdbx_description
1 polymer ?
#
loop_
_entity_poly.entity_id
_entity_poly.type
_entity_poly.pdbx_seq_one_letter_code
_entity_poly.pdbx_strand_id
1 'polypeptide(L)'
;MLRAFYKLNRHVKTALFVAPILIILGWAASDIWMESQAMKSRIFELQVENGMCDVMAKECVLTSADFKINVYEDKGLTTINSTFPLDTATLFLVDQQDNATTYRMGMKDSAYYWYQTTELASLLAKPGSTQKLRLIVTVKGGQYFVEFYSKTGY
;
A
#
# COMPACT_ATOMS: atom_id res chain seq x y z
N MET A 1 -12.83 -56.97 -4.69
CA MET A 1 -12.12 -55.89 -3.97
C MET A 1 -12.16 -55.99 -2.44
N LEU A 2 -13.22 -56.51 -1.79
CA LEU A 2 -13.30 -56.55 -0.31
C LEU A 2 -12.38 -57.56 0.41
N ARG A 3 -11.89 -58.62 -0.25
CA ARG A 3 -11.08 -59.67 0.41
C ARG A 3 -9.68 -59.21 0.86
N ALA A 4 -9.12 -58.16 0.26
CA ALA A 4 -7.81 -57.64 0.62
C ALA A 4 -7.85 -56.83 1.95
N PHE A 5 -8.98 -56.18 2.24
CA PHE A 5 -9.15 -55.31 3.42
C PHE A 5 -9.10 -56.05 4.76
N TYR A 6 -9.50 -57.32 4.79
CA TYR A 6 -9.54 -58.12 6.01
C TYR A 6 -8.15 -58.63 6.43
N LYS A 7 -7.20 -58.73 5.49
CA LYS A 7 -5.81 -59.17 5.74
C LYS A 7 -4.86 -58.05 6.16
N LEU A 8 -5.30 -56.78 6.16
CA LEU A 8 -4.45 -55.64 6.46
C LEU A 8 -4.26 -55.46 7.98
N ASN A 9 -3.04 -55.05 8.37
CA ASN A 9 -2.72 -54.68 9.74
C ASN A 9 -3.67 -53.56 10.21
N ARG A 10 -4.09 -53.61 11.49
CA ARG A 10 -4.96 -52.62 12.13
C ARG A 10 -4.53 -51.19 11.84
N HIS A 11 -3.23 -50.89 11.87
CA HIS A 11 -2.71 -49.56 11.58
C HIS A 11 -2.94 -49.14 10.13
N VAL A 12 -2.72 -50.04 9.16
CA VAL A 12 -2.93 -49.77 7.73
C VAL A 12 -4.41 -49.57 7.42
N LYS A 13 -5.27 -50.38 8.06
CA LYS A 13 -6.72 -50.23 7.94
C LYS A 13 -7.19 -48.88 8.47
N THR A 14 -6.74 -48.47 9.66
CA THR A 14 -7.07 -47.16 10.22
C THR A 14 -6.55 -46.02 9.35
N ALA A 15 -5.30 -46.11 8.88
CA ALA A 15 -4.71 -45.10 8.00
C ALA A 15 -5.52 -44.92 6.71
N LEU A 16 -6.03 -46.00 6.10
CA LEU A 16 -6.80 -45.92 4.87
C LEU A 16 -8.17 -45.23 5.06
N PHE A 17 -8.77 -45.29 6.25
CA PHE A 17 -10.00 -44.56 6.57
C PHE A 17 -9.75 -43.10 6.95
N VAL A 18 -8.66 -42.82 7.67
CA VAL A 18 -8.37 -41.48 8.20
C VAL A 18 -7.68 -40.60 7.16
N ALA A 19 -6.81 -41.16 6.31
CA ALA A 19 -6.03 -40.41 5.33
C ALA A 19 -6.89 -39.59 4.34
N PRO A 20 -7.99 -40.10 3.76
CA PRO A 20 -8.84 -39.29 2.88
C PRO A 20 -9.43 -38.06 3.56
N ILE A 21 -9.84 -38.19 4.83
CA ILE A 21 -10.39 -37.08 5.62
C ILE A 21 -9.30 -36.06 5.91
N LEU A 22 -8.12 -36.51 6.33
CA LEU A 22 -6.97 -35.64 6.59
C LEU A 22 -6.48 -34.92 5.32
N ILE A 23 -6.57 -35.55 4.14
CA ILE A 23 -6.22 -34.91 2.86
C ILE A 23 -7.18 -33.75 2.56
N ILE A 24 -8.49 -33.96 2.70
CA ILE A 24 -9.49 -32.90 2.45
C ILE A 24 -9.34 -31.77 3.46
N LEU A 25 -9.23 -32.10 4.75
CA LEU A 25 -9.05 -31.11 5.81
C LEU A 25 -7.72 -30.37 5.67
N GLY A 26 -6.65 -31.06 5.28
CA GLY A 26 -5.34 -30.47 5.04
C GLY A 26 -5.35 -29.48 3.87
N TRP A 27 -6.03 -29.83 2.78
CA TRP A 27 -6.21 -28.93 1.63
C TRP A 27 -7.00 -27.67 2.02
N ALA A 28 -8.15 -27.82 2.67
CA ALA A 28 -8.97 -26.68 3.10
C ALA A 28 -8.25 -25.80 4.14
N ALA A 29 -7.56 -26.40 5.11
CA ALA A 29 -6.78 -25.65 6.11
C ALA A 29 -5.59 -24.92 5.47
N SER A 30 -4.94 -25.52 4.47
CA SER A 30 -3.87 -24.88 3.72
C SER A 30 -4.38 -23.65 2.95
N ASP A 31 -5.56 -23.75 2.35
CA ASP A 31 -6.18 -22.64 1.63
C ASP A 31 -6.46 -21.46 2.57
N ILE A 32 -7.11 -21.72 3.71
CA ILE A 32 -7.36 -20.73 4.77
C ILE A 32 -6.04 -20.13 5.30
N TRP A 33 -5.01 -20.96 5.49
CA TRP A 33 -3.72 -20.48 5.99
C TRP A 33 -3.03 -19.55 4.98
N MET A 34 -3.05 -19.89 3.69
CA MET A 34 -2.49 -19.04 2.64
C MET A 34 -3.28 -17.73 2.49
N GLU A 35 -4.61 -17.80 2.51
CA GLU A 35 -5.47 -16.62 2.46
C GLU A 35 -5.20 -15.69 3.65
N SER A 36 -5.07 -16.23 4.87
CA SER A 36 -4.72 -15.44 6.06
C SER A 36 -3.35 -14.77 5.96
N GLN A 37 -2.38 -15.43 5.30
CA GLN A 37 -1.06 -14.86 5.02
C GLN A 37 -1.10 -13.79 3.93
N ALA A 38 -1.99 -13.91 2.95
CA ALA A 38 -2.23 -12.88 1.95
C ALA A 38 -2.98 -11.66 2.53
N MET A 39 -3.86 -11.88 3.52
CA MET A 39 -4.65 -10.84 4.17
C MET A 39 -3.87 -10.05 5.23
N LYS A 40 -2.67 -10.50 5.66
CA LYS A 40 -1.77 -9.67 6.45
C LYS A 40 -1.42 -8.41 5.63
N SER A 41 -1.80 -7.25 6.16
CA SER A 41 -1.53 -5.93 5.55
C SER A 41 -0.05 -5.83 5.22
N ARG A 42 0.28 -5.91 3.94
CA ARG A 42 1.65 -5.76 3.46
C ARG A 42 1.95 -4.26 3.50
N ILE A 43 2.78 -3.84 4.45
CA ILE A 43 3.20 -2.45 4.61
C ILE A 43 4.52 -2.29 3.88
N PHE A 44 4.56 -1.35 2.94
CA PHE A 44 5.73 -1.03 2.13
C PHE A 44 6.10 0.44 2.32
N GLU A 45 7.39 0.71 2.46
CA GLU A 45 7.90 2.07 2.51
C GLU A 45 8.17 2.57 1.09
N LEU A 46 7.75 3.79 0.76
CA LEU A 46 8.19 4.51 -0.44
C LEU A 46 9.38 5.41 -0.11
N GLN A 47 10.21 5.66 -1.10
CA GLN A 47 11.39 6.54 -0.99
C GLN A 47 11.34 7.63 -2.06
N VAL A 48 11.86 8.81 -1.74
CA VAL A 48 11.97 9.92 -2.70
C VAL A 48 13.00 9.56 -3.77
N GLU A 49 12.58 9.57 -5.04
CA GLU A 49 13.44 9.37 -6.20
C GLU A 49 14.49 10.50 -6.25
N ASN A 50 15.77 10.14 -6.36
CA ASN A 50 16.89 11.08 -6.44
C ASN A 50 17.12 11.97 -5.19
N GLY A 51 16.43 11.72 -4.07
CA GLY A 51 16.62 12.44 -2.81
C GLY A 51 16.13 13.89 -2.80
N MET A 52 15.53 14.37 -3.90
CA MET A 52 14.97 15.71 -4.04
C MET A 52 13.48 15.59 -4.34
N CYS A 53 12.69 16.44 -3.69
CA CYS A 53 11.25 16.53 -3.90
C CYS A 53 10.86 18.01 -3.86
N ASP A 54 10.35 18.52 -4.98
CA ASP A 54 9.70 19.82 -5.08
C ASP A 54 8.29 19.61 -5.67
N VAL A 55 7.30 19.59 -4.78
CA VAL A 55 5.89 19.39 -5.14
C VAL A 55 5.36 20.57 -5.97
N MET A 56 5.91 21.77 -5.82
CA MET A 56 5.50 22.96 -6.58
C MET A 56 6.08 22.94 -8.00
N ALA A 57 7.30 22.42 -8.16
CA ALA A 57 7.94 22.21 -9.47
C ALA A 57 7.44 20.94 -10.20
N LYS A 58 6.58 20.14 -9.55
CA LYS A 58 6.11 18.82 -10.03
C LYS A 58 7.24 17.78 -10.15
N GLU A 59 8.31 17.99 -9.39
CA GLU A 59 9.51 17.16 -9.33
C GLU A 59 9.54 16.40 -8.00
N CYS A 60 8.51 15.59 -7.73
CA CYS A 60 8.46 14.79 -6.51
C CYS A 60 7.89 13.41 -6.78
N VAL A 61 8.79 12.49 -7.14
CA VAL A 61 8.46 11.09 -7.39
C VAL A 61 8.86 10.25 -6.19
N LEU A 62 7.94 9.41 -5.72
CA LEU A 62 8.09 8.47 -4.62
C LEU A 62 8.08 7.06 -5.23
N THR A 63 8.96 6.18 -4.77
CA THR A 63 9.19 4.88 -5.40
C THR A 63 9.27 3.74 -4.39
N SER A 64 8.77 2.57 -4.78
CA SER A 64 8.97 1.30 -4.07
C SER A 64 8.96 0.19 -5.12
N ALA A 65 10.13 -0.37 -5.43
CA ALA A 65 10.33 -1.24 -6.59
C ALA A 65 9.77 -0.61 -7.88
N ASP A 66 8.81 -1.26 -8.55
CA ASP A 66 8.19 -0.79 -9.80
C ASP A 66 7.04 0.20 -9.57
N PHE A 67 6.61 0.38 -8.32
CA PHE A 67 5.53 1.30 -7.98
C PHE A 67 6.08 2.72 -7.84
N LYS A 68 5.51 3.66 -8.60
CA LYS A 68 5.86 5.07 -8.54
C LYS A 68 4.62 5.93 -8.27
N ILE A 69 4.82 6.97 -7.48
CA ILE A 69 3.82 7.98 -7.17
C ILE A 69 4.43 9.36 -7.39
N ASN A 70 3.83 10.19 -8.24
CA ASN A 70 4.18 11.60 -8.35
C ASN A 70 3.22 12.44 -7.50
N VAL A 71 3.75 13.33 -6.66
CA VAL A 71 2.98 14.28 -5.86
C VAL A 71 3.27 15.68 -6.38
N TYR A 72 2.23 16.42 -6.76
CA TYR A 72 2.39 17.78 -7.26
C TYR A 72 1.25 18.69 -6.82
N GLU A 73 1.53 19.97 -6.74
CA GLU A 73 0.56 21.02 -6.48
C GLU A 73 0.27 21.77 -7.79
N ASP A 74 -0.99 22.07 -8.06
CA ASP A 74 -1.38 22.94 -9.16
C ASP A 74 -2.61 23.77 -8.77
N LYS A 75 -2.41 25.08 -8.55
CA LYS A 75 -3.48 26.08 -8.33
C LYS A 75 -4.40 25.81 -7.13
N GLY A 76 -3.81 25.42 -6.00
CA GLY A 76 -4.50 25.04 -4.77
C GLY A 76 -4.92 23.57 -4.71
N LEU A 77 -4.62 22.78 -5.75
CA LEU A 77 -5.01 21.39 -5.87
C LEU A 77 -3.79 20.49 -5.74
N THR A 78 -3.64 19.83 -4.59
CA THR A 78 -2.61 18.81 -4.43
C THR A 78 -3.09 17.52 -5.07
N THR A 79 -2.33 17.03 -6.03
CA THR A 79 -2.66 15.89 -6.85
C THR A 79 -1.58 14.81 -6.71
N ILE A 80 -2.03 13.57 -6.77
CA ILE A 80 -1.21 12.37 -6.77
C ILE A 80 -1.51 11.60 -8.05
N ASN A 81 -0.46 11.25 -8.77
CA ASN A 81 -0.48 10.33 -9.89
C ASN A 81 0.30 9.07 -9.52
N SER A 82 -0.14 7.90 -9.96
CA SER A 82 0.45 6.61 -9.61
C SER A 82 0.56 5.68 -10.82
N THR A 83 1.55 4.77 -10.81
CA THR A 83 1.71 3.76 -11.88
C THR A 83 0.74 2.58 -11.75
N PHE A 84 0.14 2.39 -10.58
CA PHE A 84 -0.89 1.39 -10.31
C PHE A 84 -2.16 2.06 -9.77
N PRO A 85 -3.36 1.52 -10.08
CA PRO A 85 -4.60 2.11 -9.60
C PRO A 85 -4.68 1.97 -8.07
N LEU A 86 -4.91 3.09 -7.38
CA LEU A 86 -5.05 3.12 -5.93
C LEU A 86 -6.51 2.83 -5.53
N ASP A 87 -6.66 2.19 -4.38
CA ASP A 87 -7.96 2.04 -3.72
C ASP A 87 -8.26 3.25 -2.82
N THR A 88 -7.22 3.76 -2.13
CA THR A 88 -7.31 4.94 -1.26
C THR A 88 -6.01 5.74 -1.28
N ALA A 89 -6.12 7.04 -1.00
CA ALA A 89 -4.99 7.93 -0.75
C ALA A 89 -5.32 8.92 0.37
N THR A 90 -4.39 9.09 1.31
CA THR A 90 -4.47 10.05 2.41
C THR A 90 -3.14 10.78 2.54
N LEU A 91 -3.19 12.09 2.37
CA LEU A 91 -2.06 12.99 2.51
C LEU A 91 -2.10 13.64 3.90
N PHE A 92 -0.93 13.85 4.49
CA PHE A 92 -0.78 14.59 5.73
C PHE A 92 0.21 15.72 5.53
N LEU A 93 -0.16 16.92 5.98
CA LEU A 93 0.77 18.03 6.14
C LEU A 93 1.20 18.06 7.59
N VAL A 94 2.51 17.94 7.83
CA VAL A 94 3.07 17.85 9.19
C VAL A 94 3.74 19.17 9.55
N ASP A 95 3.31 19.77 10.64
CA ASP A 95 3.87 21.04 11.13
C ASP A 95 5.21 20.83 11.86
N GLN A 96 5.79 21.94 12.37
CA GLN A 96 7.05 21.91 13.11
C GLN A 96 6.95 21.24 14.49
N GLN A 97 5.74 21.11 15.03
CA GLN A 97 5.45 20.43 16.29
C GLN A 97 5.09 18.95 16.06
N ASP A 98 5.27 18.45 14.83
CA ASP A 98 4.93 17.11 14.35
C ASP A 98 3.42 16.78 14.38
N ASN A 99 2.55 17.80 14.47
CA ASN A 99 1.12 17.59 14.32
C ASN A 99 0.77 17.44 12.83
N ALA A 100 -0.05 16.43 12.52
CA ALA A 100 -0.43 16.10 11.16
C ALA A 100 -1.86 16.55 10.86
N THR A 101 -2.00 17.50 9.92
CA THR A 101 -3.28 17.83 9.30
C THR A 101 -3.60 16.80 8.21
N THR A 102 -4.72 16.11 8.35
CA THR A 102 -5.09 14.98 7.48
C THR A 102 -5.98 15.41 6.32
N TYR A 103 -5.63 14.97 5.12
CA TYR A 103 -6.37 15.21 3.88
C TYR A 103 -6.69 13.87 3.22
N ARG A 104 -7.95 13.42 3.38
CA ARG A 104 -8.45 12.28 2.61
C ARG A 104 -8.64 12.71 1.16
N MET A 105 -7.95 12.05 0.25
CA MET A 105 -7.97 12.43 -1.16
C MET A 105 -9.16 11.81 -1.88
N GLY A 106 -9.70 12.54 -2.86
CA GLY A 106 -10.74 12.07 -3.75
C GLY A 106 -10.15 11.55 -5.06
N MET A 107 -10.74 10.49 -5.61
CA MET A 107 -10.42 10.05 -6.97
C MET A 107 -10.85 11.14 -7.96
N LYS A 108 -10.01 11.42 -8.95
CA LYS A 108 -10.32 12.37 -10.04
C LYS A 108 -11.09 11.66 -11.16
N ASP A 109 -10.43 11.47 -12.30
CA ASP A 109 -11.04 10.85 -13.48
C ASP A 109 -10.85 9.32 -13.49
N SER A 110 -9.83 8.81 -12.77
CA SER A 110 -9.56 7.38 -12.63
C SER A 110 -8.78 7.08 -11.35
N ALA A 111 -8.70 5.80 -10.98
CA ALA A 111 -7.96 5.33 -9.81
C ALA A 111 -6.46 5.62 -9.83
N TYR A 112 -5.90 6.12 -10.95
CA TYR A 112 -4.52 6.54 -11.06
C TYR A 112 -4.28 7.99 -10.59
N TYR A 113 -5.34 8.79 -10.49
CA TYR A 113 -5.28 10.21 -10.17
C TYR A 113 -6.15 10.55 -8.96
N TRP A 114 -5.53 11.10 -7.93
CA TRP A 114 -6.18 11.47 -6.68
C TRP A 114 -5.86 12.90 -6.32
N TYR A 115 -6.81 13.63 -5.73
CA TYR A 115 -6.62 15.04 -5.45
C TYR A 115 -7.30 15.49 -4.17
N GLN A 116 -6.85 16.61 -3.62
CA GLN A 116 -7.53 17.35 -2.57
C GLN A 116 -7.11 18.82 -2.61
N THR A 117 -8.03 19.70 -2.21
CA THR A 117 -7.69 21.10 -1.95
C THR A 117 -6.92 21.18 -0.62
N THR A 118 -5.71 21.72 -0.64
CA THR A 118 -4.86 21.81 0.56
C THR A 118 -4.21 23.18 0.69
N GLU A 119 -3.63 23.44 1.85
CA GLU A 119 -2.87 24.68 2.11
C GLU A 119 -1.41 24.57 1.67
N LEU A 120 -1.02 23.53 0.94
CA LEU A 120 0.37 23.30 0.56
C LEU A 120 0.98 24.46 -0.24
N ALA A 121 0.19 25.06 -1.14
CA ALA A 121 0.62 26.20 -1.94
C ALA A 121 0.98 27.43 -1.09
N SER A 122 0.27 27.68 0.02
CA SER A 122 0.58 28.81 0.90
C SER A 122 1.80 28.52 1.77
N LEU A 123 1.97 27.28 2.23
CA LEU A 123 3.13 26.85 3.03
C LEU A 123 4.43 26.86 2.22
N LEU A 124 4.36 26.55 0.92
CA LEU A 124 5.50 26.49 0.00
C LEU A 124 5.61 27.72 -0.92
N ALA A 125 4.92 28.82 -0.62
CA ALA A 125 4.86 29.98 -1.51
C ALA A 125 6.21 30.70 -1.76
N LYS A 126 7.18 30.54 -0.86
CA LYS A 126 8.50 31.19 -0.95
C LYS A 126 9.56 30.19 -1.39
N PRO A 127 10.54 30.60 -2.23
CA PRO A 127 11.71 29.78 -2.51
C PRO A 127 12.46 29.43 -1.23
N GLY A 128 12.91 28.18 -1.11
CA GLY A 128 13.58 27.64 0.07
C GLY A 128 12.64 27.20 1.19
N SER A 129 11.32 27.42 1.07
CA SER A 129 10.35 26.87 2.01
C SER A 129 10.41 25.35 2.02
N THR A 130 10.27 24.77 3.21
CA THR A 130 10.22 23.33 3.41
C THR A 130 8.93 22.94 4.10
N GLN A 131 8.25 21.93 3.59
CA GLN A 131 7.08 21.34 4.22
C GLN A 131 7.28 19.85 4.37
N LYS A 132 7.02 19.32 5.56
CA LYS A 132 7.03 17.88 5.83
C LYS A 132 5.67 17.29 5.41
N LEU A 133 5.70 16.23 4.63
CA LEU A 133 4.51 15.52 4.18
C LEU A 133 4.59 14.05 4.60
N ARG A 134 3.44 13.47 4.92
CA ARG A 134 3.28 12.01 4.96
C ARG A 134 2.25 11.60 3.94
N LEU A 135 2.46 10.46 3.31
CA LEU A 135 1.51 9.89 2.37
C LEU A 135 1.25 8.44 2.74
N ILE A 136 -0.03 8.08 2.79
CA ILE A 136 -0.48 6.70 2.89
C ILE A 136 -1.38 6.41 1.70
N VAL A 137 -1.07 5.37 0.94
CA VAL A 137 -1.93 4.88 -0.14
C VAL A 137 -2.14 3.38 -0.02
N THR A 138 -3.24 2.88 -0.60
CA THR A 138 -3.50 1.44 -0.65
C THR A 138 -3.70 0.97 -2.08
N VAL A 139 -3.15 -0.21 -2.39
CA VAL A 139 -3.27 -0.87 -3.70
C VAL A 139 -3.52 -2.36 -3.46
N LYS A 140 -4.71 -2.85 -3.86
CA LYS A 140 -5.13 -4.25 -3.71
C LYS A 140 -4.90 -4.80 -2.31
N GLY A 141 -5.19 -3.99 -1.28
CA GLY A 141 -4.99 -4.35 0.13
C GLY A 141 -3.55 -4.25 0.66
N GLY A 142 -2.56 -3.95 -0.18
CA GLY A 142 -1.23 -3.51 0.27
C GLY A 142 -1.26 -2.03 0.65
N GLN A 143 -0.55 -1.67 1.73
CA GLN A 143 -0.45 -0.30 2.22
C GLN A 143 0.97 0.22 1.96
N TYR A 144 1.07 1.39 1.35
CA TYR A 144 2.33 2.07 1.12
C TYR A 144 2.36 3.34 1.95
N PHE A 145 3.47 3.60 2.62
CA PHE A 145 3.65 4.80 3.43
C PHE A 145 4.98 5.48 3.12
N VAL A 146 5.03 6.79 3.30
CA VAL A 146 6.27 7.56 3.28
C VAL A 146 6.13 8.84 4.05
N GLU A 147 7.23 9.28 4.64
CA GLU A 147 7.42 10.60 5.20
C GLU A 147 8.58 11.28 4.46
N PHE A 148 8.36 12.50 3.96
CA PHE A 148 9.35 13.21 3.17
C PHE A 148 9.20 14.72 3.31
N TYR A 149 10.25 15.46 2.92
CA TYR A 149 10.21 16.91 2.85
C TYR A 149 10.10 17.35 1.39
N SER A 150 9.15 18.25 1.12
CA SER A 150 9.15 19.05 -0.10
C SER A 150 9.90 20.33 0.16
N LYS A 151 10.84 20.68 -0.71
CA LYS A 151 11.59 21.94 -0.65
C LYS A 151 11.48 22.67 -1.98
N THR A 152 11.10 23.94 -1.94
CA THR A 152 10.95 24.75 -3.15
C THR A 152 12.25 25.38 -3.61
N GLY A 153 12.48 25.40 -4.92
CA GLY A 153 13.53 26.21 -5.55
C GLY A 153 14.95 25.75 -5.22
N TYR A 154 15.26 24.50 -5.56
CA TYR A 154 16.64 24.03 -5.65
C TYR A 154 17.50 24.91 -6.56
#